data_AF-A0A2U2SAA0-F1
#
_entry.id   AF-A0A2U2SAA0-F1
#
_cell.length_a   1.000
_cell.length_b   1.000
_cell.length_c   1.000
_cell.angle_alpha   90.00
_cell.angle_beta   90.00
_cell.angle_gamma   90.00
#
_symmetry.space_group_name_H-M   'P 1'
#
loop_
_entity.id
_entity.type
_entity.pdbx_description
1 polymer ?
#
loop_
_entity_poly.entity_id
_entity_poly.type
_entity_poly.pdbx_seq_one_letter_code
_entity_poly.pdbx_strand_id
1 'polypeptide(L)'
;SSGNETAHRLTETWEIVEVHLFSPDGSQLLCTASRRTANGDYQTELLIFNLQDQTWKSIYTADYNAKPYFTPRAWSGGDWLILTSEADDSTWVMRPNGELLTQVTPLKWLGMLQE
;
A
#
# COMPACT_ATOMS: atom_id res chain seq x y z
N SER A 1 8.45 -13.67 -3.20
CA SER A 1 7.55 -12.85 -4.04
C SER A 1 6.50 -13.76 -4.64
N SER A 2 5.27 -13.30 -4.82
CA SER A 2 4.25 -14.01 -5.62
C SER A 2 3.36 -13.06 -6.44
N GLY A 3 3.78 -11.81 -6.67
CA GLY A 3 2.94 -10.77 -7.28
C GLY A 3 3.40 -10.36 -8.67
N ASN A 4 2.46 -10.25 -9.60
CA ASN A 4 2.63 -9.65 -10.93
C ASN A 4 2.51 -8.12 -10.80
N GLU A 5 3.49 -7.43 -10.23
CA GLU A 5 3.44 -5.96 -10.22
C GLU A 5 3.80 -5.40 -11.60
N THR A 6 2.98 -4.49 -12.13
CA THR A 6 3.14 -3.91 -13.47
C THR A 6 3.20 -2.38 -13.36
N ALA A 7 4.04 -1.76 -14.19
CA ALA A 7 4.16 -0.31 -14.30
C ALA A 7 3.28 0.21 -15.45
N HIS A 8 2.55 1.28 -15.22
CA HIS A 8 1.57 1.81 -16.17
C HIS A 8 1.71 3.33 -16.30
N ARG A 9 1.29 3.85 -17.45
CA ARG A 9 1.11 5.28 -17.70
C ARG A 9 -0.28 5.72 -17.18
N LEU A 10 -0.49 7.02 -16.96
CA LEU A 10 -1.79 7.63 -16.60
C LEU A 10 -2.84 7.54 -17.73
N THR A 11 -2.99 6.39 -18.37
CA THR A 11 -4.03 6.10 -19.37
C THR A 11 -5.14 5.22 -18.81
N GLU A 12 -4.95 4.66 -17.60
CA GLU A 12 -5.97 3.90 -16.89
C GLU A 12 -6.83 4.82 -16.02
N THR A 13 -8.14 4.64 -16.10
CA THR A 13 -9.11 5.43 -15.32
C THR A 13 -9.32 4.76 -13.97
N TRP A 14 -8.82 5.40 -12.91
CA TRP A 14 -9.15 5.06 -11.53
C TRP A 14 -10.38 5.86 -11.09
N GLU A 15 -11.33 5.22 -10.41
CA GLU A 15 -12.58 5.87 -9.99
C GLU A 15 -12.41 6.63 -8.68
N ILE A 16 -11.58 6.11 -7.77
CA ILE A 16 -11.32 6.69 -6.45
C ILE A 16 -9.80 6.68 -6.26
N VAL A 17 -9.21 7.82 -5.93
CA VAL A 17 -7.78 7.94 -5.61
C VAL A 17 -7.62 8.78 -4.35
N GLU A 18 -6.92 8.23 -3.37
CA GLU A 18 -6.54 8.91 -2.14
C GLU A 18 -5.01 8.99 -2.07
N VAL A 19 -4.48 10.19 -1.84
CA VAL A 19 -3.05 10.42 -1.65
C VAL A 19 -2.73 10.34 -0.17
N HIS A 20 -1.79 9.47 0.19
CA HIS A 20 -1.44 9.23 1.59
C HIS A 20 -0.15 9.96 1.99
N LEU A 21 0.96 9.64 1.30
CA LEU A 21 2.30 10.01 1.75
C LEU A 21 3.18 10.43 0.57
N PHE A 22 4.06 11.39 0.80
CA PHE A 22 5.24 11.59 -0.04
C PHE A 22 6.37 10.69 0.45
N SER A 23 7.16 10.20 -0.49
CA SER A 23 8.48 9.63 -0.20
C SER A 23 9.38 10.67 0.50
N PRO A 24 10.39 10.22 1.28
CA PRO A 24 11.29 11.12 2.00
C PRO A 24 12.05 12.12 1.11
N ASP A 25 12.37 11.73 -0.12
CA ASP A 25 13.03 12.61 -1.11
C ASP A 25 12.02 13.42 -1.95
N GLY A 26 10.73 13.20 -1.75
CA GLY A 26 9.64 13.87 -2.45
C GLY A 26 9.50 13.47 -3.92
N SER A 27 10.19 12.44 -4.40
CA SER A 27 10.15 12.02 -5.81
C SER A 27 8.95 11.14 -6.15
N GLN A 28 8.36 10.51 -5.13
CA GLN A 28 7.26 9.56 -5.25
C GLN A 28 6.11 9.87 -4.28
N LEU A 29 4.92 9.44 -4.66
CA LEU A 29 3.68 9.46 -3.87
C LEU A 29 3.19 8.04 -3.63
N LEU A 30 2.75 7.76 -2.41
CA LEU A 30 1.94 6.58 -2.11
C LEU A 30 0.47 6.98 -2.15
N CYS A 31 -0.30 6.26 -2.95
CA CYS A 31 -1.74 6.44 -3.04
C CYS A 31 -2.47 5.10 -2.93
N THR A 32 -3.73 5.18 -2.49
CA THR A 32 -4.68 4.08 -2.67
C THR A 32 -5.55 4.44 -3.85
N ALA A 33 -5.76 3.49 -4.76
CA ALA A 33 -6.66 3.68 -5.88
C ALA A 33 -7.61 2.51 -6.03
N SER A 34 -8.87 2.79 -6.37
CA SER A 34 -9.89 1.79 -6.62
C SER A 34 -10.45 1.93 -8.02
N ARG A 35 -10.70 0.80 -8.68
CA ARG A 35 -11.35 0.72 -9.98
C ARG A 35 -12.40 -0.38 -9.98
N ARG A 36 -13.41 -0.23 -10.83
CA ARG A 36 -14.36 -1.31 -11.09
C ARG A 36 -13.70 -2.42 -11.91
N THR A 37 -13.96 -3.65 -11.49
CA THR A 37 -13.59 -4.86 -12.23
C THR A 37 -14.65 -5.20 -13.28
N ALA A 38 -14.33 -6.12 -14.20
CA ALA A 38 -15.25 -6.51 -15.28
C ALA A 38 -16.58 -7.12 -14.79
N ASN A 39 -16.59 -7.70 -13.59
CA ASN A 39 -17.79 -8.25 -12.95
C ASN A 39 -18.57 -7.21 -12.10
N GLY A 40 -18.10 -5.96 -12.04
CA GLY A 40 -18.78 -4.87 -11.33
C GLY A 40 -18.39 -4.68 -9.87
N ASP A 41 -17.44 -5.48 -9.35
CA ASP A 41 -16.86 -5.28 -8.01
C ASP A 41 -15.82 -4.14 -8.01
N TYR A 42 -15.30 -3.82 -6.83
CA TYR A 42 -14.18 -2.89 -6.68
C TYR A 42 -12.88 -3.64 -6.39
N GLN A 43 -11.84 -3.30 -7.16
CA GLN A 43 -10.46 -3.68 -6.86
C GLN A 43 -9.72 -2.46 -6.36
N THR A 44 -9.14 -2.59 -5.16
CA THR A 44 -8.38 -1.52 -4.51
C THR A 44 -6.91 -1.90 -4.41
N GLU A 45 -6.04 -0.96 -4.75
CA GLU A 45 -4.61 -1.16 -4.83
C GLU A 45 -3.86 -0.04 -4.10
N LEU A 46 -2.76 -0.39 -3.44
CA LEU A 46 -1.73 0.57 -3.06
C LEU A 46 -0.80 0.76 -4.26
N LEU A 47 -0.59 2.01 -4.64
CA LEU A 47 0.21 2.40 -5.79
C LEU A 47 1.34 3.35 -5.35
N ILE A 48 2.49 3.21 -6.00
CA ILE A 48 3.53 4.24 -5.98
C ILE A 48 3.47 4.99 -7.29
N PHE A 49 3.23 6.30 -7.21
CA PHE A 49 3.29 7.22 -8.34
C PHE A 49 4.64 7.94 -8.33
N ASN A 50 5.41 7.84 -9.40
CA ASN A 50 6.64 8.58 -9.58
C ASN A 50 6.33 9.93 -10.26
N LEU A 51 6.68 11.01 -9.58
CA LEU A 51 6.35 12.38 -10.00
C LEU A 51 7.17 12.85 -11.19
N GLN A 52 8.38 12.33 -11.37
CA GLN A 52 9.29 12.76 -12.44
C GLN A 52 8.88 12.17 -13.78
N ASP A 53 8.62 10.86 -13.82
CA ASP A 53 8.27 10.16 -15.06
C ASP A 53 6.74 10.06 -15.27
N GLN A 54 5.95 10.46 -14.28
CA GLN A 54 4.48 10.41 -14.29
C GLN A 54 3.94 9.00 -14.52
N THR A 55 4.65 8.01 -13.98
CA THR A 55 4.25 6.61 -14.01
C THR A 55 3.75 6.15 -12.65
N TRP A 56 3.02 5.04 -12.63
CA TRP A 56 2.64 4.40 -11.40
C TRP A 56 2.90 2.90 -11.44
N LYS A 57 3.10 2.32 -10.25
CA LYS A 57 3.27 0.89 -10.03
C LYS A 57 2.33 0.44 -8.92
N SER A 58 1.55 -0.61 -9.17
CA SER A 58 0.84 -1.30 -8.10
C SER A 58 1.80 -2.11 -7.27
N ILE A 59 1.78 -1.90 -5.95
CA ILE A 59 2.69 -2.57 -5.01
C ILE A 59 1.96 -3.56 -4.12
N TYR A 60 0.63 -3.44 -4.04
CA TYR A 60 -0.21 -4.35 -3.29
C TYR A 60 -1.67 -4.24 -3.74
N THR A 61 -2.34 -5.37 -3.94
CA THR A 61 -3.78 -5.44 -4.23
C THR A 61 -4.49 -6.10 -3.06
N ALA A 62 -5.43 -5.37 -2.46
CA ALA A 62 -6.26 -5.91 -1.39
C ALA A 62 -7.35 -6.83 -1.96
N ASP A 63 -7.75 -7.81 -1.16
CA ASP A 63 -8.84 -8.74 -1.41
C ASP A 63 -9.54 -8.96 -0.09
N TYR A 64 -10.81 -8.55 -0.01
CA TYR A 64 -11.62 -8.62 1.21
C TYR A 64 -11.56 -9.99 1.90
N ASN A 65 -11.41 -11.08 1.16
CA ASN A 65 -11.42 -12.44 1.71
C ASN A 65 -10.04 -12.97 2.13
N ALA A 66 -8.96 -12.48 1.54
CA ALA A 66 -7.63 -13.12 1.64
C ALA A 66 -6.47 -12.16 1.89
N LYS A 67 -6.63 -10.87 1.59
CA LYS A 67 -5.56 -9.87 1.65
C LYS A 67 -6.11 -8.59 2.27
N PRO A 68 -5.75 -8.26 3.52
CA PRO A 68 -6.35 -7.13 4.22
C PRO A 68 -6.08 -5.81 3.49
N TYR A 69 -6.98 -4.85 3.72
CA TYR A 69 -6.72 -3.45 3.42
C TYR A 69 -5.67 -2.91 4.38
N PHE A 70 -4.76 -2.10 3.84
CA PHE A 70 -3.70 -1.47 4.61
C PHE A 70 -3.84 0.05 4.56
N THR A 71 -3.91 0.68 5.72
CA THR A 71 -3.79 2.13 5.85
C THR A 71 -2.30 2.49 5.99
N PRO A 72 -1.72 3.30 5.10
CA PRO A 72 -0.36 3.79 5.27
C PRO A 72 -0.24 4.71 6.48
N ARG A 73 0.84 4.54 7.26
CA ARG A 73 1.12 5.35 8.45
C ARG A 73 2.37 6.21 8.30
N ALA A 74 3.40 5.68 7.64
CA ALA A 74 4.64 6.40 7.40
C ALA A 74 5.43 5.80 6.24
N TRP A 75 6.27 6.64 5.63
CA TRP A 75 7.31 6.23 4.70
C TRP A 75 8.66 6.65 5.28
N SER A 76 9.48 5.68 5.67
CA SER A 76 10.76 5.94 6.31
C SER A 76 11.86 6.28 5.29
N GLY A 77 12.84 7.08 5.72
CA GLY A 77 14.09 7.33 4.96
C GLY A 77 14.93 6.09 4.65
N GLY A 78 14.64 4.95 5.28
CA GLY A 78 15.26 3.65 5.00
C GLY A 78 14.57 2.84 3.92
N ASP A 79 13.66 3.46 3.15
CA ASP A 79 12.87 2.86 2.08
C ASP A 79 11.92 1.76 2.57
N TRP A 80 11.15 2.09 3.61
CA TRP A 80 10.10 1.22 4.17
C TRP A 80 8.79 1.97 4.32
N LEU A 81 7.70 1.30 3.94
CA LEU A 81 6.33 1.68 4.27
C LEU A 81 5.93 1.01 5.58
N ILE A 82 5.37 1.80 6.50
CA ILE A 82 4.73 1.31 7.73
C ILE A 82 3.23 1.36 7.50
N LEU A 83 2.57 0.23 7.69
CA LEU A 83 1.17 0.00 7.35
C LEU A 83 0.41 -0.53 8.57
N THR A 84 -0.89 -0.24 8.65
CA THR A 84 -1.81 -0.86 9.61
C THR A 84 -2.86 -1.65 8.86
N SER A 85 -3.12 -2.90 9.28
CA SER A 85 -4.20 -3.71 8.72
C SER A 85 -5.54 -3.23 9.25
N GLU A 86 -6.52 -2.99 8.37
CA GLU A 86 -7.89 -2.65 8.80
C GLU A 86 -8.66 -3.87 9.33
N ALA A 87 -8.16 -5.09 9.11
CA ALA A 87 -8.82 -6.31 9.56
C ALA A 87 -8.60 -6.59 11.06
N ASP A 88 -7.42 -6.27 11.59
CA ASP A 88 -7.01 -6.63 12.95
C ASP A 88 -6.11 -5.60 13.65
N ASP A 89 -5.97 -4.39 13.09
CA ASP A 89 -5.11 -3.31 13.57
C ASP A 89 -3.62 -3.66 13.72
N SER A 90 -3.17 -4.79 13.15
CA SER A 90 -1.77 -5.18 13.24
C SER A 90 -0.87 -4.29 12.39
N THR A 91 0.39 -4.14 12.82
CA THR A 91 1.38 -3.34 12.10
C THR A 91 2.13 -4.22 11.10
N TRP A 92 2.33 -3.69 9.90
CA TRP A 92 3.04 -4.34 8.82
C TRP A 92 4.08 -3.39 8.24
N VAL A 93 5.12 -3.95 7.65
CA VAL A 93 6.09 -3.20 6.86
C VAL A 93 6.27 -3.81 5.49
N MET A 94 6.57 -2.98 4.50
CA MET A 94 6.79 -3.39 3.12
C MET A 94 7.77 -2.44 2.44
N ARG A 95 8.52 -2.92 1.46
CA ARG A 95 9.30 -2.05 0.57
C ARG A 95 8.38 -1.31 -0.41
N PRO A 96 8.68 -0.06 -0.80
CA PRO A 96 7.89 0.66 -1.80
C PRO A 96 7.91 0.02 -3.19
N ASN A 97 8.74 -1.00 -3.44
CA ASN A 97 8.64 -1.79 -4.66
C ASN A 97 7.60 -2.94 -4.57
N GLY A 98 6.93 -3.13 -3.43
CA GLY A 98 5.98 -4.21 -3.14
C GLY A 98 6.59 -5.43 -2.44
N GLU A 99 7.90 -5.47 -2.25
CA GLU A 99 8.58 -6.62 -1.67
C GLU A 99 8.55 -6.62 -0.14
N LEU A 100 8.83 -7.80 0.44
CA LEU A 100 9.06 -7.98 1.88
C LEU A 100 7.91 -7.50 2.76
N LEU A 101 6.65 -7.67 2.30
CA LEU A 101 5.48 -7.46 3.14
C LEU A 101 5.52 -8.43 4.33
N THR A 102 5.70 -7.90 5.53
CA THR A 102 5.81 -8.69 6.75
C THR A 102 5.08 -8.03 7.91
N GLN A 103 4.40 -8.85 8.71
CA GLN A 103 3.75 -8.39 9.93
C GLN A 103 4.82 -8.15 10.98
N VAL A 104 4.88 -6.94 11.50
CA VAL A 104 5.69 -6.62 12.68
C VAL A 104 4.75 -6.78 13.86
N THR A 105 4.95 -7.87 14.61
CA THR A 105 4.07 -8.43 15.65
C THR A 105 3.36 -7.36 16.51
N PRO A 106 2.09 -7.60 16.94
CA PRO A 106 1.32 -6.67 17.75
C PRO A 106 2.07 -6.17 18.99
N LEU A 107 1.82 -4.91 19.36
CA LEU A 107 2.42 -4.15 20.47
C LEU A 107 2.40 -4.85 21.85
N LYS A 108 1.76 -6.02 21.98
CA LYS A 108 1.88 -6.92 23.15
C LYS A 108 3.34 -7.19 23.54
N TRP A 109 4.27 -7.26 22.58
CA TRP A 109 5.69 -7.47 22.87
C TRP A 109 6.43 -6.24 23.42
N LEU A 110 5.87 -5.02 23.25
CA LEU A 110 6.43 -3.80 23.80
C LEU A 110 5.90 -3.50 25.22
N GLY A 111 5.07 -4.39 25.80
CA GLY A 111 4.47 -4.18 27.12
C GLY A 111 3.50 -2.99 27.18
N MET A 112 3.02 -2.50 26.03
CA MET A 112 2.24 -1.26 25.92
C MET A 112 0.72 -1.45 26.03
N LEU A 113 0.24 -2.68 26.18
CA LEU A 113 -1.16 -2.98 26.49
C LEU A 113 -1.20 -4.05 27.59
N GLN A 114 -1.67 -3.67 28.78
CA GLN A 114 -2.02 -4.60 29.86
C GLN A 114 -3.40 -5.23 29.59
N GLU A 115 -3.57 -6.47 30.03
CA GLU A 115 -4.85 -7.20 30.03
C GLU A 115 -5.94 -6.50 30.84
#